data_AF-A0A8S9UPB7-F1
#
_entry.id   AF-A0A8S9UPB7-F1
#
_cell.length_a   1.000
_cell.length_b   1.000
_cell.length_c   1.000
_cell.angle_alpha   90.00
_cell.angle_beta   90.00
_cell.angle_gamma   90.00
#
_symmetry.space_group_name_H-M   'P 1'
#
loop_
_entity.id
_entity.type
_entity.pdbx_description
1 polymer ?
#
loop_
_entity_poly.entity_id
_entity_poly.type
_entity_poly.pdbx_seq_one_letter_code
_entity_poly.pdbx_strand_id
1 'polypeptide(L)'
;MESIQHYVSAPSTPRSVLANERIANESNAKPTTTQLFSQLPNPLSTASVLAVMMVQWLQPLVGLGAKHVLEKEDIWPICANDSCASLQSRFRMVYTPHKKLPFGLSPVAMAFIATFKREILVVLGSCLLYIFALSSQSYVAQAVLQFLAGEVNLFHVENGYWLLVFMAAASILAASSLTYVFFVSSRTGANMRSLVMHLVYQKSLRLSCVARQQYSTGEVLTLMSVDAERVVTSGWGHIRYRSVIGSDILTLMVIR
;
A
#
# COMPACT_ATOMS: atom_id res chain seq x y z
N MET A 1 12.30 43.72 -22.80
CA MET A 1 12.82 42.43 -23.31
C MET A 1 11.93 41.34 -22.74
N GLU A 2 10.86 40.98 -23.45
CA GLU A 2 9.98 39.87 -23.07
C GLU A 2 10.61 38.56 -23.54
N SER A 3 10.99 37.70 -22.59
CA SER A 3 11.44 36.35 -22.89
C SER A 3 10.22 35.47 -23.14
N ILE A 4 9.92 35.20 -24.42
CA ILE A 4 8.92 34.21 -24.82
C ILE A 4 9.42 32.84 -24.34
N GLN A 5 8.83 32.32 -23.26
CA GLN A 5 9.04 30.94 -22.85
C GLN A 5 8.51 30.03 -23.97
N HIS A 6 9.42 29.42 -24.71
CA HIS A 6 9.15 28.31 -25.61
C HIS A 6 8.60 27.15 -24.77
N TYR A 7 7.28 27.11 -24.60
CA TYR A 7 6.60 25.92 -24.13
C TYR A 7 6.72 24.87 -25.23
N VAL A 8 7.65 23.93 -25.05
CA VAL A 8 7.70 22.71 -25.87
C VAL A 8 6.58 21.82 -25.34
N SER A 9 5.50 21.69 -26.12
CA SER A 9 4.44 20.73 -25.84
C SER A 9 5.04 19.35 -25.70
N ALA A 10 4.61 18.60 -24.69
CA ALA A 10 5.01 17.20 -24.54
C ALA A 10 4.73 16.45 -25.85
N PRO A 11 5.63 15.53 -26.28
CA PRO A 11 5.39 14.73 -27.47
C PRO A 11 4.04 14.03 -27.35
N SER A 12 3.26 14.07 -28.45
CA SER A 12 1.95 13.44 -28.54
C SER A 12 2.04 11.97 -28.14
N THR A 13 1.18 11.53 -27.23
CA THR A 13 1.17 10.15 -26.76
C THR A 13 0.96 9.20 -27.95
N PRO A 14 1.58 8.00 -27.97
CA PRO A 14 1.44 7.05 -29.08
C PRO A 14 -0.01 6.76 -29.45
N ARG A 15 -0.92 6.78 -28.47
CA ARG A 15 -2.36 6.60 -28.68
C ARG A 15 -3.03 7.81 -29.33
N SER A 16 -2.61 9.04 -29.07
CA SER A 16 -3.12 10.23 -29.77
C SER A 16 -2.71 10.26 -31.26
N VAL A 17 -1.51 9.77 -31.56
CA VAL A 17 -1.02 9.60 -32.95
C VAL A 17 -1.80 8.48 -33.64
N LEU A 18 -1.93 7.32 -32.98
CA LEU A 18 -2.73 6.19 -33.48
C LEU A 18 -4.23 6.50 -33.53
N ALA A 19 -4.75 7.38 -32.67
CA ALA A 19 -6.14 7.85 -32.70
C ALA A 19 -6.35 8.80 -33.88
N ASN A 20 -5.42 9.71 -34.16
CA ASN A 20 -5.49 10.56 -35.35
C ASN A 20 -5.36 9.73 -36.65
N GLU A 21 -4.50 8.71 -36.69
CA GLU A 21 -4.42 7.76 -37.81
C GLU A 21 -5.64 6.83 -37.89
N ARG A 22 -6.23 6.43 -36.75
CA ARG A 22 -7.49 5.68 -36.73
C ARG A 22 -8.67 6.50 -37.18
N ILE A 23 -8.81 7.76 -36.76
CA ILE A 23 -9.90 8.64 -37.21
C ILE A 23 -9.84 8.81 -38.74
N ALA A 24 -8.64 8.82 -39.34
CA ALA A 24 -8.46 8.83 -40.79
C ALA A 24 -8.88 7.49 -41.46
N ASN A 25 -8.71 6.37 -40.77
CA ASN A 25 -9.01 5.01 -41.26
C ASN A 25 -10.38 4.43 -40.80
N GLU A 26 -11.06 5.05 -39.83
CA GLU A 26 -12.28 4.57 -39.16
C GLU A 26 -13.58 4.89 -39.91
N SER A 27 -13.49 5.44 -41.12
CA SER A 27 -14.66 5.45 -42.02
C SER A 27 -15.12 4.04 -42.43
N ASN A 28 -14.39 2.96 -42.06
CA ASN A 28 -14.67 1.62 -42.59
C ASN A 28 -14.42 0.39 -41.69
N ALA A 29 -14.35 0.49 -40.35
CA ALA A 29 -14.12 -0.70 -39.52
C ALA A 29 -14.94 -0.76 -38.20
N LYS A 30 -15.43 -1.97 -37.88
CA LYS A 30 -16.21 -2.30 -36.68
C LYS A 30 -15.46 -1.94 -35.38
N PRO A 31 -16.15 -1.44 -34.34
CA PRO A 31 -15.52 -1.01 -33.10
C PRO A 31 -15.11 -2.23 -32.25
N THR A 32 -13.82 -2.56 -32.23
CA THR A 32 -13.26 -3.43 -31.19
C THR A 32 -13.08 -2.58 -29.94
N THR A 33 -14.12 -2.51 -29.12
CA THR A 33 -14.14 -1.76 -27.86
C THR A 33 -13.21 -2.41 -26.83
N THR A 34 -11.94 -2.00 -26.81
CA THR A 34 -11.08 -2.23 -25.64
C THR A 34 -11.63 -1.38 -24.50
N GLN A 35 -12.37 -1.98 -23.58
CA GLN A 35 -12.94 -1.23 -22.44
C GLN A 35 -11.84 -0.61 -21.60
N LEU A 36 -11.95 0.70 -21.37
CA LEU A 36 -10.99 1.49 -20.59
C LEU A 36 -11.16 1.19 -19.09
N PHE A 37 -10.09 0.74 -18.43
CA PHE A 37 -10.14 0.40 -17.00
C PHE A 37 -10.47 1.59 -16.09
N SER A 38 -10.22 2.83 -16.55
CA SER A 38 -10.65 4.05 -15.85
C SER A 38 -12.17 4.16 -15.65
N GLN A 39 -12.97 3.51 -16.49
CA GLN A 39 -14.43 3.51 -16.40
C GLN A 39 -14.98 2.36 -15.56
N LEU A 40 -14.14 1.37 -15.23
CA LEU A 40 -14.53 0.22 -14.43
C LEU A 40 -14.32 0.50 -12.93
N PRO A 41 -15.18 -0.06 -12.06
CA PRO A 41 -14.95 0.01 -10.62
C PRO A 41 -13.66 -0.73 -10.24
N ASN A 42 -12.97 -0.23 -9.22
CA ASN A 42 -11.71 -0.82 -8.79
C ASN A 42 -11.92 -2.26 -8.27
N PRO A 43 -11.23 -3.27 -8.82
CA PRO A 43 -11.41 -4.67 -8.44
C PRO A 43 -11.04 -4.94 -6.98
N LEU A 44 -10.22 -4.08 -6.34
CA LEU A 44 -9.94 -4.16 -4.90
C LEU A 44 -11.19 -4.04 -4.02
N SER A 45 -12.27 -3.44 -4.53
CA SER A 45 -13.52 -3.30 -3.77
C SER A 45 -14.35 -4.59 -3.72
N THR A 46 -14.21 -5.44 -4.73
CA THR A 46 -14.98 -6.69 -4.89
C THR A 46 -14.13 -7.94 -4.62
N ALA A 47 -12.80 -7.81 -4.64
CA ALA A 47 -11.88 -8.93 -4.45
C ALA A 47 -11.98 -9.54 -3.04
N SER A 48 -11.93 -10.87 -2.98
CA SER A 48 -11.81 -11.60 -1.72
C SER A 48 -10.46 -11.35 -1.05
N VAL A 49 -10.37 -11.52 0.27
CA VAL A 49 -9.12 -11.31 1.02
C VAL A 49 -7.97 -12.16 0.47
N LEU A 50 -8.25 -13.39 0.05
CA LEU A 50 -7.26 -14.29 -0.54
C LEU A 50 -6.80 -13.81 -1.93
N ALA A 51 -7.71 -13.28 -2.76
CA ALA A 51 -7.35 -12.68 -4.04
C ALA A 51 -6.52 -11.40 -3.89
N VAL A 52 -6.77 -10.62 -2.83
CA VAL A 52 -5.94 -9.46 -2.47
C VAL A 52 -4.55 -9.90 -2.00
N MET A 53 -4.50 -10.92 -1.13
CA MET A 53 -3.25 -11.46 -0.59
C MET A 53 -2.33 -12.06 -1.67
N MET A 54 -2.92 -12.77 -2.64
CA MET A 54 -2.21 -13.35 -3.78
C MET A 54 -2.00 -12.36 -4.94
N VAL A 55 -2.41 -11.09 -4.77
CA VAL A 55 -2.28 -10.03 -5.79
C VAL A 55 -2.91 -10.44 -7.14
N GLN A 56 -3.93 -11.31 -7.10
CA GLN A 56 -4.59 -11.81 -8.30
C GLN A 56 -5.40 -10.73 -9.00
N TRP A 57 -5.93 -9.76 -8.25
CA TRP A 57 -6.69 -8.63 -8.77
C TRP A 57 -5.87 -7.72 -9.71
N LEU A 58 -4.53 -7.73 -9.61
CA LEU A 58 -3.64 -6.89 -10.41
C LEU A 58 -3.24 -7.53 -11.74
N GLN A 59 -3.42 -8.85 -11.88
CA GLN A 59 -3.05 -9.63 -13.06
C GLN A 59 -3.55 -9.04 -14.41
N PRO A 60 -4.82 -8.61 -14.55
CA PRO A 60 -5.28 -8.02 -15.81
C PRO A 60 -4.54 -6.73 -16.19
N LEU A 61 -4.08 -5.93 -15.20
CA LEU A 61 -3.30 -4.73 -15.46
C LEU A 61 -1.87 -5.06 -15.89
N VAL A 62 -1.25 -6.05 -15.26
CA VAL A 62 0.09 -6.53 -15.63
C VAL A 62 0.10 -7.08 -17.05
N GLY A 63 -0.92 -7.87 -17.41
CA GLY A 63 -1.09 -8.38 -18.76
C GLY A 63 -1.30 -7.29 -19.82
N LEU A 64 -1.98 -6.19 -19.45
CA LEU A 64 -2.13 -5.01 -20.31
C LEU A 64 -0.81 -4.25 -20.47
N GLY A 65 -0.09 -4.05 -19.36
CA GLY A 65 1.21 -3.38 -19.33
C GLY A 65 2.31 -4.10 -20.10
N ALA A 66 2.25 -5.42 -20.18
CA ALA A 66 3.17 -6.21 -20.99
C ALA A 66 2.97 -5.98 -22.50
N LYS A 67 1.78 -5.55 -22.92
CA LYS A 67 1.42 -5.35 -24.33
C LYS A 67 1.53 -3.89 -24.76
N HIS A 68 1.33 -2.95 -23.85
CA HIS A 68 1.31 -1.51 -24.15
C HIS A 68 1.78 -0.70 -22.94
N VAL A 69 2.39 0.46 -23.20
CA VAL A 69 2.71 1.44 -22.15
C VAL A 69 1.39 1.92 -21.54
N LEU A 70 1.22 1.76 -20.23
CA LEU A 70 -0.01 2.16 -19.56
C LEU A 70 -0.13 3.68 -19.51
N GLU A 71 -1.28 4.17 -19.93
CA GLU A 71 -1.69 5.56 -19.76
C GLU A 71 -2.66 5.69 -18.57
N LYS A 72 -2.91 6.92 -18.12
CA LYS A 72 -3.82 7.18 -16.98
C LYS A 72 -5.22 6.57 -17.17
N GLU A 73 -5.67 6.48 -18.41
CA GLU A 73 -6.98 5.96 -18.79
C GLU A 73 -7.09 4.43 -18.69
N ASP A 74 -5.95 3.73 -18.68
CA ASP A 74 -5.83 2.28 -18.54
C ASP A 74 -5.67 1.85 -17.07
N ILE A 75 -5.79 2.77 -16.12
CA ILE A 75 -5.66 2.52 -14.68
C ILE A 75 -7.01 2.70 -13.99
N TRP A 76 -7.35 1.81 -13.07
CA TRP A 76 -8.59 1.94 -12.29
C TRP A 76 -8.62 3.20 -11.43
N PRO A 77 -9.80 3.79 -11.23
CA PRO A 77 -9.97 4.87 -10.28
C PRO A 77 -9.69 4.38 -8.85
N ILE A 78 -9.34 5.32 -7.97
CA ILE A 78 -9.19 5.06 -6.53
C ILE A 78 -10.50 4.54 -5.94
N CYS A 79 -10.42 3.59 -5.01
CA CYS A 79 -11.58 3.12 -4.26
C CYS A 79 -12.25 4.29 -3.52
N ALA A 80 -13.59 4.35 -3.53
CA ALA A 80 -14.34 5.41 -2.85
C ALA A 80 -13.98 5.56 -1.35
N ASN A 81 -13.59 4.47 -0.71
CA ASN A 81 -13.19 4.45 0.71
C ASN A 81 -11.80 5.07 0.97
N ASP A 82 -10.93 5.09 -0.04
CA ASP A 82 -9.59 5.71 0.00
C ASP A 82 -9.61 7.15 -0.53
N SER A 83 -10.74 7.61 -1.06
CA SER A 83 -10.88 8.99 -1.52
C SER A 83 -10.61 9.96 -0.38
N CYS A 84 -9.88 11.04 -0.68
CA CYS A 84 -9.54 12.08 0.29
C CYS A 84 -10.79 12.68 0.96
N ALA A 85 -11.90 12.83 0.22
CA ALA A 85 -13.17 13.30 0.75
C ALA A 85 -13.75 12.34 1.83
N SER A 86 -13.68 11.03 1.60
CA SER A 86 -14.11 10.01 2.55
C SER A 86 -13.21 9.99 3.79
N LEU A 87 -11.89 10.01 3.59
CA LEU A 87 -10.91 10.07 4.67
C LEU A 87 -11.08 11.31 5.55
N GLN A 88 -11.32 12.47 4.94
CA GLN A 88 -11.62 13.70 5.66
C GLN A 88 -12.92 13.58 6.48
N SER A 89 -13.97 13.03 5.89
CA SER A 89 -15.24 12.84 6.59
C SER A 89 -15.06 11.96 7.83
N ARG A 90 -14.40 10.80 7.67
CA ARG A 90 -14.04 9.89 8.78
C ARG A 90 -13.22 10.60 9.86
N PHE A 91 -12.20 11.38 9.46
CA PHE A 91 -11.37 12.13 10.40
C PHE A 91 -12.17 13.16 11.19
N ARG A 92 -13.06 13.92 10.54
CA ARG A 92 -13.88 14.95 11.19
C ARG A 92 -14.87 14.37 12.20
N MET A 93 -15.41 13.17 11.96
CA MET A 93 -16.29 12.50 12.93
C MET A 93 -15.57 12.15 14.24
N VAL A 94 -14.26 11.90 14.17
CA VAL A 94 -13.46 11.41 15.31
C VAL A 94 -12.63 12.53 15.94
N TYR A 95 -12.35 13.61 15.20
CA TYR A 95 -11.54 14.73 15.67
C TYR A 95 -12.25 15.56 16.75
N THR A 96 -11.75 15.48 17.98
CA THR A 96 -12.25 16.26 19.12
C THR A 96 -11.15 17.21 19.64
N PRO A 97 -11.19 18.52 19.32
CA PRO A 97 -10.09 19.44 19.58
C PRO A 97 -9.79 19.70 21.07
N HIS A 98 -10.78 19.56 21.95
CA HIS A 98 -10.67 19.91 23.37
C HIS A 98 -10.53 18.72 24.32
N LYS A 99 -10.38 17.49 23.80
CA LYS A 99 -10.23 16.31 24.64
C LYS A 99 -8.78 16.18 25.09
N LYS A 100 -8.51 16.38 26.39
CA LYS A 100 -7.21 16.03 26.99
C LYS A 100 -7.11 14.51 27.04
N LEU A 101 -6.08 13.96 26.42
CA LEU A 101 -5.88 12.52 26.32
C LEU A 101 -4.89 12.00 27.38
N PRO A 102 -5.07 10.74 27.81
CA PRO A 102 -4.05 10.04 28.59
C PRO A 102 -2.74 9.96 27.79
N PHE A 103 -1.60 9.94 28.47
CA PHE A 103 -0.24 9.86 27.91
C PHE A 103 0.27 11.11 27.16
N GLY A 104 -0.39 12.27 27.25
CA GLY A 104 0.12 13.51 26.67
C GLY A 104 0.10 13.56 25.14
N LEU A 105 -0.61 12.63 24.50
CA LEU A 105 -0.74 12.57 23.05
C LEU A 105 -1.56 13.75 22.50
N SER A 106 -1.09 14.34 21.40
CA SER A 106 -1.83 15.40 20.70
C SER A 106 -3.21 14.89 20.24
N PRO A 107 -4.30 15.66 20.41
CA PRO A 107 -5.65 15.30 19.96
C PRO A 107 -5.71 14.94 18.46
N VAL A 108 -4.82 15.53 17.66
CA VAL A 108 -4.70 15.26 16.22
C VAL A 108 -4.14 13.85 15.99
N ALA A 109 -3.09 13.45 16.70
CA ALA A 109 -2.47 12.13 16.55
C ALA A 109 -3.45 11.01 16.91
N MET A 110 -4.24 11.20 17.97
CA MET A 110 -5.32 10.28 18.31
C MET A 110 -6.34 10.18 17.17
N ALA A 111 -6.80 11.33 16.64
CA ALA A 111 -7.79 11.33 15.57
C ALA A 111 -7.27 10.58 14.33
N PHE A 112 -5.97 10.66 14.01
CA PHE A 112 -5.35 9.82 12.99
C PHE A 112 -5.40 8.34 13.32
N ILE A 113 -4.95 7.93 14.52
CA ILE A 113 -4.97 6.52 14.95
C ILE A 113 -6.39 5.94 14.90
N ALA A 114 -7.38 6.67 15.42
CA ALA A 114 -8.76 6.22 15.43
C ALA A 114 -9.41 6.25 14.05
N THR A 115 -8.97 7.13 13.14
CA THR A 115 -9.39 7.12 11.73
C THR A 115 -8.89 5.86 11.02
N PHE A 116 -7.63 5.49 11.21
CA PHE A 116 -6.98 4.35 10.53
C PHE A 116 -6.94 3.06 11.37
N LYS A 117 -7.75 2.95 12.43
CA LYS A 117 -7.71 1.83 13.38
C LYS A 117 -7.92 0.47 12.74
N ARG A 118 -8.78 0.39 11.71
CA ARG A 118 -9.09 -0.87 11.01
C ARG A 118 -7.88 -1.32 10.19
N GLU A 119 -7.25 -0.38 9.51
CA GLU A 119 -6.07 -0.57 8.69
C GLU A 119 -4.88 -0.99 9.56
N ILE A 120 -4.68 -0.32 10.71
CA ILE A 120 -3.68 -0.72 11.72
C ILE A 120 -3.94 -2.12 12.26
N LEU A 121 -5.19 -2.44 12.61
CA LEU A 121 -5.56 -3.76 13.12
C LEU A 121 -5.32 -4.87 12.09
N VAL A 122 -5.62 -4.60 10.80
CA VAL A 122 -5.33 -5.54 9.71
C VAL A 122 -3.83 -5.76 9.56
N VAL A 123 -3.01 -4.70 9.58
CA VAL A 123 -1.55 -4.87 9.50
C VAL A 123 -1.02 -5.64 10.71
N LEU A 124 -1.49 -5.34 11.92
CA LEU A 124 -1.09 -6.05 13.13
C LEU A 124 -1.46 -7.52 13.04
N GLY A 125 -2.69 -7.85 12.66
CA GLY A 125 -3.15 -9.23 12.49
C GLY A 125 -2.35 -9.99 11.44
N SER A 126 -2.03 -9.36 10.30
CA SER A 126 -1.20 -9.98 9.26
C SER A 126 0.26 -10.13 9.66
N CYS A 127 0.80 -9.24 10.51
CA CYS A 127 2.12 -9.39 11.09
C CYS A 127 2.19 -10.59 12.04
N LEU A 128 1.18 -10.77 12.90
CA LEU A 128 1.08 -11.95 13.75
C LEU A 128 0.99 -13.24 12.94
N LEU A 129 0.22 -13.24 11.85
CA LEU A 129 0.12 -14.38 10.94
C LEU A 129 1.45 -14.68 10.25
N TYR A 130 2.22 -13.65 9.88
CA TYR A 130 3.57 -13.81 9.34
C TYR A 130 4.53 -14.43 10.36
N ILE A 131 4.54 -13.94 11.60
CA ILE A 131 5.36 -14.52 12.68
C ILE A 131 4.99 -15.99 12.90
N PHE A 132 3.69 -16.29 12.95
CA PHE A 132 3.21 -17.67 13.08
C PHE A 132 3.69 -18.55 11.92
N ALA A 133 3.61 -18.06 10.68
CA ALA A 133 4.10 -18.78 9.51
C ALA A 133 5.61 -19.05 9.59
N LEU A 134 6.42 -18.07 10.00
CA LEU A 134 7.86 -18.25 10.22
C LEU A 134 8.15 -19.29 11.30
N SER A 135 7.46 -19.22 12.45
CA SER A 135 7.61 -20.20 13.52
C SER A 135 7.27 -21.61 13.02
N SER A 136 6.14 -21.76 12.32
CA SER A 136 5.73 -23.05 11.76
C SER A 136 6.76 -23.60 10.78
N GLN A 137 7.38 -22.75 9.96
CA GLN A 137 8.42 -23.15 9.02
C GLN A 137 9.66 -23.71 9.75
N SER A 138 10.10 -23.08 10.85
CA SER A 138 11.22 -23.58 11.65
C SER A 138 10.93 -24.94 12.30
N TYR A 139 9.72 -25.15 12.82
CA TYR A 139 9.33 -26.44 13.40
C TYR A 139 9.25 -27.55 12.35
N VAL A 140 8.70 -27.26 11.17
CA VAL A 140 8.64 -28.22 10.07
C VAL A 140 10.05 -28.55 9.58
N ALA A 141 10.95 -27.57 9.47
CA ALA A 141 12.35 -27.82 9.11
C ALA A 141 13.06 -28.75 10.11
N GLN A 142 12.86 -28.55 11.42
CA GLN A 142 13.39 -29.46 12.45
C GLN A 142 12.83 -30.87 12.31
N ALA A 143 11.53 -31.01 12.05
CA ALA A 143 10.92 -32.32 11.81
C ALA A 143 11.48 -33.01 10.56
N VAL A 144 11.81 -32.26 9.49
CA VAL A 144 12.45 -32.82 8.29
C VAL A 144 13.84 -33.36 8.62
N LEU A 145 14.60 -32.64 9.45
CA LEU A 145 15.94 -33.09 9.90
C LEU A 145 15.85 -34.35 10.75
N GLN A 146 14.88 -34.44 11.67
CA GLN A 146 14.64 -35.63 12.50
C GLN A 146 14.26 -36.86 11.64
N PHE A 147 13.41 -36.66 10.63
CA PHE A 147 13.04 -37.73 9.70
C PHE A 147 14.26 -38.25 8.95
N LEU A 148 15.13 -37.35 8.50
CA LEU A 148 16.36 -37.70 7.77
C LEU A 148 17.39 -38.38 8.69
N ALA A 149 17.40 -38.06 9.98
CA ALA A 149 18.23 -38.71 10.99
C ALA A 149 17.70 -40.08 11.44
N GLY A 150 16.49 -40.49 11.01
CA GLY A 150 15.85 -41.74 11.42
C GLY A 150 15.26 -41.71 12.84
N GLU A 151 15.08 -40.52 13.42
CA GLU A 151 14.44 -40.33 14.73
C GLU A 151 12.91 -40.22 14.61
N VAL A 152 12.21 -40.36 15.74
CA VAL A 152 10.75 -40.21 15.78
C VAL A 152 10.38 -38.74 15.57
N ASN A 153 9.73 -38.43 14.46
CA ASN A 153 9.34 -37.07 14.09
C ASN A 153 8.40 -36.42 15.12
N LEU A 154 8.60 -35.13 15.40
CA LEU A 154 7.67 -34.28 16.19
C LEU A 154 6.19 -34.42 15.80
N PHE A 155 5.89 -34.62 14.52
CA PHE A 155 4.53 -34.76 13.99
C PHE A 155 4.05 -36.21 13.85
N HIS A 156 4.87 -37.21 14.19
CA HIS A 156 4.56 -38.64 14.01
C HIS A 156 4.14 -39.01 12.57
N VAL A 157 4.64 -38.28 11.59
CA VAL A 157 4.33 -38.51 10.17
C VAL A 157 5.33 -39.53 9.61
N GLU A 158 4.83 -40.66 9.12
CA GLU A 158 5.65 -41.73 8.52
C GLU A 158 6.16 -41.38 7.11
N ASN A 159 5.52 -40.41 6.45
CA ASN A 159 5.79 -40.03 5.06
C ASN A 159 6.44 -38.64 4.95
N GLY A 160 7.75 -38.58 4.65
CA GLY A 160 8.50 -37.33 4.48
C GLY A 160 7.96 -36.37 3.42
N TYR A 161 7.22 -36.88 2.41
CA TYR A 161 6.58 -36.04 1.38
C TYR A 161 5.58 -35.03 1.96
N TRP A 162 4.78 -35.42 2.96
CA TRP A 162 3.84 -34.51 3.60
C TRP A 162 4.55 -33.36 4.31
N LEU A 163 5.71 -33.65 4.91
CA LEU A 163 6.51 -32.68 5.63
C LEU A 163 7.10 -31.61 4.68
N LEU A 164 7.53 -32.03 3.48
CA LEU A 164 7.90 -31.12 2.39
C LEU A 164 6.73 -30.25 1.93
N VAL A 165 5.54 -30.83 1.76
CA VAL A 165 4.33 -30.08 1.38
C VAL A 165 3.96 -29.04 2.44
N PHE A 166 4.01 -29.41 3.73
CA PHE A 166 3.79 -28.48 4.83
C PHE A 166 4.81 -27.35 4.85
N MET A 167 6.09 -27.66 4.59
CA MET A 167 7.15 -26.65 4.54
C MET A 167 6.90 -25.67 3.39
N ALA A 168 6.59 -26.17 2.20
CA ALA A 168 6.28 -25.33 1.04
C ALA A 168 5.05 -24.45 1.29
N ALA A 169 3.98 -25.02 1.87
CA ALA A 169 2.77 -24.27 2.21
C ALA A 169 3.07 -23.15 3.23
N ALA A 170 3.85 -23.44 4.27
CA ALA A 170 4.28 -22.46 5.26
C ALA A 170 5.11 -21.32 4.63
N SER A 171 6.02 -21.65 3.73
CA SER A 171 6.83 -20.65 3.01
C SER A 171 5.98 -19.75 2.10
N ILE A 172 5.02 -20.32 1.35
CA ILE A 172 4.09 -19.53 0.52
C ILE A 172 3.25 -18.62 1.40
N LEU A 173 2.75 -19.11 2.54
CA LEU A 173 1.97 -18.32 3.48
C LEU A 173 2.79 -17.16 4.06
N ALA A 174 4.04 -17.42 4.45
CA ALA A 174 4.94 -16.40 4.97
C ALA A 174 5.22 -15.31 3.91
N ALA A 175 5.58 -15.71 2.69
CA ALA A 175 5.85 -14.78 1.59
C ALA A 175 4.61 -13.94 1.23
N SER A 176 3.44 -14.57 1.14
CA SER A 176 2.18 -13.90 0.82
C SER A 176 1.77 -12.90 1.92
N SER A 177 1.99 -13.27 3.19
CA SER A 177 1.70 -12.40 4.33
C SER A 177 2.59 -11.15 4.35
N LEU A 178 3.87 -11.31 4.06
CA LEU A 178 4.82 -10.20 3.99
C LEU A 178 4.43 -9.20 2.89
N THR A 179 4.13 -9.70 1.68
CA THR A 179 3.66 -8.88 0.57
C THR A 179 2.36 -8.15 0.92
N TYR A 180 1.41 -8.84 1.54
CA TYR A 180 0.15 -8.23 1.98
C TYR A 180 0.36 -7.12 3.00
N VAL A 181 1.20 -7.34 4.02
CA VAL A 181 1.57 -6.31 5.02
C VAL A 181 2.20 -5.11 4.33
N PHE A 182 3.13 -5.33 3.39
CA PHE A 182 3.75 -4.25 2.64
C PHE A 182 2.72 -3.44 1.85
N PHE A 183 1.83 -4.13 1.13
CA PHE A 183 0.78 -3.51 0.33
C PHE A 183 -0.18 -2.65 1.17
N VAL A 184 -0.73 -3.22 2.26
CA VAL A 184 -1.67 -2.49 3.14
C VAL A 184 -0.99 -1.31 3.82
N SER A 185 0.26 -1.49 4.28
CA SER A 185 1.03 -0.41 4.91
C SER A 185 1.29 0.74 3.93
N SER A 186 1.70 0.42 2.69
CA SER A 186 1.96 1.42 1.65
C SER A 186 0.68 2.16 1.24
N ARG A 187 -0.44 1.44 1.06
CA ARG A 187 -1.76 2.04 0.79
C ARG A 187 -2.20 2.96 1.93
N THR A 188 -2.07 2.51 3.17
CA THR A 188 -2.42 3.30 4.36
C THR A 188 -1.56 4.55 4.47
N GLY A 189 -0.26 4.42 4.21
CA GLY A 189 0.68 5.54 4.22
C GLY A 189 0.35 6.61 3.16
N ALA A 190 0.01 6.18 1.95
CA ALA A 190 -0.45 7.08 0.89
C ALA A 190 -1.74 7.82 1.30
N ASN A 191 -2.72 7.09 1.84
CA ASN A 191 -3.97 7.68 2.34
C ASN A 191 -3.74 8.68 3.48
N MET A 192 -2.86 8.37 4.43
CA MET A 192 -2.47 9.27 5.51
C MET A 192 -1.83 10.55 4.95
N ARG A 193 -0.90 10.44 4.00
CA ARG A 193 -0.26 11.59 3.34
C ARG A 193 -1.29 12.47 2.64
N SER A 194 -2.18 11.88 1.84
CA SER A 194 -3.24 12.61 1.13
C SER A 194 -4.18 13.34 2.09
N LEU A 195 -4.52 12.72 3.22
CA LEU A 195 -5.35 13.35 4.25
C LEU A 195 -4.62 14.53 4.93
N VAL A 196 -3.36 14.35 5.33
CA VAL A 196 -2.55 15.43 5.93
C VAL A 196 -2.45 16.61 4.97
N MET A 197 -2.10 16.36 3.71
CA MET A 197 -1.98 17.39 2.68
C MET A 197 -3.29 18.18 2.53
N HIS A 198 -4.43 17.49 2.48
CA HIS A 198 -5.75 18.12 2.39
C HIS A 198 -6.11 18.94 3.63
N LEU A 199 -5.79 18.46 4.84
CA LEU A 199 -6.04 19.20 6.08
C LEU A 199 -5.18 20.46 6.18
N VAL A 200 -3.90 20.36 5.82
CA VAL A 200 -2.99 21.53 5.80
C VAL A 200 -3.45 22.51 4.74
N TYR A 201 -3.87 22.06 3.56
CA TYR A 201 -4.40 22.91 2.50
C TYR A 201 -5.68 23.63 2.93
N GLN A 202 -6.63 22.94 3.54
CA GLN A 202 -7.82 23.60 4.08
C GLN A 202 -7.50 24.59 5.19
N LYS A 203 -6.49 24.30 6.02
CA LYS A 203 -6.07 25.19 7.11
C LYS A 203 -5.36 26.43 6.58
N SER A 204 -4.53 26.30 5.54
CA SER A 204 -3.84 27.43 4.91
C SER A 204 -4.82 28.38 4.21
N LEU A 205 -5.86 27.85 3.57
CA LEU A 205 -6.94 28.66 2.98
C LEU A 205 -7.78 29.43 4.01
N ARG A 206 -7.82 28.97 5.26
CA ARG A 206 -8.58 29.60 6.37
C ARG A 206 -7.72 30.45 7.28
N LEU A 207 -6.41 30.54 7.03
CA LEU A 207 -5.47 31.29 7.87
C LEU A 207 -5.55 32.78 7.52
N SER A 208 -5.52 33.64 8.54
CA SER A 208 -5.48 35.10 8.33
C SER A 208 -4.16 35.52 7.68
N CYS A 209 -4.14 36.64 6.94
CA CYS A 209 -2.92 37.13 6.29
C CYS A 209 -1.72 37.29 7.24
N VAL A 210 -1.97 37.68 8.50
CA VAL A 210 -0.93 37.84 9.55
C VAL A 210 -0.30 36.49 9.93
N ALA A 211 -1.12 35.46 10.16
CA ALA A 211 -0.62 34.12 10.47
C ALA A 211 0.00 33.43 9.24
N ARG A 212 -0.46 33.76 8.03
CA ARG A 212 0.15 33.29 6.77
C ARG A 212 1.53 33.89 6.54
N GLN A 213 1.82 35.08 7.05
CA GLN A 213 3.12 35.72 6.94
C GLN A 213 4.20 35.10 7.85
N GLN A 214 3.77 34.34 8.88
CA GLN A 214 4.66 33.61 9.77
C GLN A 214 5.15 32.26 9.19
N TYR A 215 4.53 31.76 8.12
CA TYR A 215 4.91 30.52 7.47
C TYR A 215 5.15 30.78 5.98
N SER A 216 6.37 30.55 5.51
CA SER A 216 6.66 30.66 4.07
C SER A 216 5.90 29.58 3.29
N THR A 217 5.59 29.86 2.03
CA THR A 217 4.98 28.86 1.13
C THR A 217 5.86 27.61 0.97
N GLY A 218 7.19 27.78 1.05
CA GLY A 218 8.16 26.69 1.02
C GLY A 218 8.13 25.79 2.26
N GLU A 219 7.96 26.37 3.45
CA GLU A 219 7.81 25.60 4.70
C GLU A 219 6.50 24.81 4.72
N VAL A 220 5.39 25.40 4.25
CA VAL A 220 4.11 24.69 4.15
C VAL A 220 4.21 23.52 3.15
N LEU A 221 4.89 23.71 2.01
CA LEU A 221 5.09 22.64 1.04
C LEU A 221 5.98 21.52 1.58
N THR A 222 7.02 21.87 2.33
CA THR A 222 7.91 20.91 3.00
C THR A 222 7.14 20.11 4.05
N LEU A 223 6.30 20.77 4.83
CA LEU A 223 5.42 20.14 5.82
C LEU A 223 4.43 19.15 5.16
N MET A 224 3.85 19.52 4.01
CA MET A 224 2.90 18.67 3.28
C MET A 224 3.54 17.46 2.61
N SER A 225 4.81 17.54 2.21
CA SER A 225 5.48 16.52 1.41
C SER A 225 6.40 15.65 2.26
N VAL A 226 7.43 16.24 2.86
CA VAL A 226 8.50 15.54 3.57
C VAL A 226 8.09 15.17 4.99
N ASP A 227 7.45 16.08 5.72
CA ASP A 227 7.11 15.81 7.13
C ASP A 227 5.93 14.86 7.27
N ALA A 228 4.93 14.97 6.38
CA ALA A 228 3.84 14.00 6.30
C ALA A 228 4.36 12.58 6.02
N GLU A 229 5.34 12.46 5.11
CA GLU A 229 5.99 11.20 4.78
C GLU A 229 6.83 10.66 5.94
N ARG A 230 7.54 11.52 6.66
CA ARG A 230 8.32 11.15 7.85
C ARG A 230 7.43 10.71 9.00
N VAL A 231 6.26 11.32 9.24
CA VAL A 231 5.35 10.89 10.33
C VAL A 231 4.79 9.49 10.04
N VAL A 232 4.42 9.23 8.79
CA VAL A 232 3.99 7.91 8.33
C VAL A 232 5.16 6.93 8.44
N THR A 233 6.30 7.26 7.85
CA THR A 233 7.49 6.39 7.82
C THR A 233 8.15 6.22 9.18
N SER A 234 8.00 7.14 10.14
CA SER A 234 8.57 6.97 11.49
C SER A 234 7.75 5.98 12.31
N GLY A 235 6.42 6.01 12.18
CA GLY A 235 5.53 5.03 12.82
C GLY A 235 5.70 3.62 12.25
N TRP A 236 5.80 3.49 10.91
CA TRP A 236 5.96 2.21 10.22
C TRP A 236 7.42 1.75 10.08
N GLY A 237 8.36 2.67 10.02
CA GLY A 237 9.79 2.44 9.81
C GLY A 237 10.49 1.92 11.05
N HIS A 238 10.05 2.32 12.25
CA HIS A 238 10.54 1.68 13.48
C HIS A 238 10.11 0.20 13.55
N ILE A 239 8.93 -0.13 13.01
CA ILE A 239 8.45 -1.52 12.88
C ILE A 239 9.21 -2.23 11.76
N ARG A 240 9.44 -1.59 10.61
CA ARG A 240 10.17 -2.17 9.47
C ARG A 240 11.65 -2.44 9.78
N TYR A 241 12.35 -1.49 10.42
CA TYR A 241 13.73 -1.69 10.88
C TYR A 241 13.81 -2.73 12.00
N ARG A 242 12.93 -2.68 13.00
CA ARG A 242 12.97 -3.64 14.11
C ARG A 242 12.51 -5.04 13.72
N SER A 243 11.63 -5.17 12.72
CA SER A 243 11.19 -6.47 12.22
C SER A 243 12.21 -7.11 11.28
N VAL A 244 12.92 -6.33 10.46
CA VAL A 244 14.02 -6.84 9.59
C VAL A 244 15.25 -7.19 10.44
N ILE A 245 15.68 -6.29 11.33
CA ILE A 245 16.79 -6.58 12.25
C ILE A 245 16.40 -7.71 13.23
N GLY A 246 15.15 -7.73 13.68
CA GLY A 246 14.62 -8.78 14.55
C GLY A 246 14.59 -10.15 13.86
N SER A 247 14.15 -10.23 12.60
CA SER A 247 14.17 -11.49 11.84
C SER A 247 15.60 -11.96 11.60
N ASP A 248 16.54 -11.06 11.29
CA ASP A 248 17.93 -11.43 11.01
C ASP A 248 18.65 -11.90 12.27
N ILE A 249 18.43 -11.26 13.42
CA ILE A 249 18.98 -11.68 14.71
C ILE A 249 18.37 -13.00 15.18
N LEU A 250 17.06 -13.18 15.04
CA LEU A 250 16.40 -14.45 15.41
C LEU A 250 16.89 -15.60 14.50
N THR A 251 17.08 -15.31 13.22
CA THR A 251 17.63 -16.28 12.25
C THR A 251 19.09 -16.62 12.57
N LEU A 252 19.91 -15.63 12.94
CA LEU A 252 21.30 -15.84 13.39
C LEU A 252 21.39 -16.59 14.71
N MET A 253 20.43 -16.42 15.63
CA MET A 253 20.36 -17.17 16.88
C MET A 253 19.86 -18.61 16.68
N VAL A 254 19.05 -18.87 15.66
CA VAL A 254 18.53 -20.22 15.36
C VAL A 254 19.53 -21.05 14.53
N ILE A 255 20.44 -20.39 13.81
CA ILE A 255 21.49 -21.04 13.00
C ILE A 255 22.76 -21.36 13.82
N ARG A 256 22.86 -20.88 15.05
CA ARG A 256 23.99 -21.14 15.95
C ARG A 256 23.60 -22.04 17.11
#